data_AF-A0A0C1J6D4-F1
#
_entry.id   AF-A0A0C1J6D4-F1
#
_cell.length_a   1.000
_cell.length_b   1.000
_cell.length_c   1.000
_cell.angle_alpha   90.00
_cell.angle_beta   90.00
_cell.angle_gamma   90.00
#
_symmetry.space_group_name_H-M   'P 1'
#
loop_
_entity.id
_entity.type
_entity.pdbx_description
1 polymer ?
#
loop_
_entity_poly.entity_id
_entity_poly.type
_entity_poly.pdbx_seq_one_letter_code
_entity_poly.pdbx_strand_id
1 'polypeptide(L)'
;MIQSFQDRILFRIVIVPVAIFLIAASIWTGLSRQGDPERYPNYADRGDAYSEQIIRNTVVNAFVGDENVSGSLIWTRGYPSNIAYDPVGTRRYHSQLGLQVEIYKVIAKFRGQLTEANSSILFESFRLMNCLIAVCILYIFFLTLLSSRVIALLATCLMSMSAGLALFGANLYWTYWMMFTPLLTLPILLAGRTFLFILMGFLFGLLYFSVRYEFATTFALMWLLPVILASTKTTTKPIWVGGAGFAAVCVSFLIAVAIHHYRVMQVEQVAFSAASRYVFENVGLRIASLDRVPFPMSLDFFKIIAFRMTENAFAFEDIFSISRFLVVLLTVVMCLFSKDKRSFLILLWILATYGSWYVFGYQHIMQHYKYDAMLFSATWGLMFTFFVCKWVVSQTSRAGRILNQ
;
A
#
# COMPACT_ATOMS: atom_id res chain seq x y z
N MET A 1 25.70 34.12 -2.34
CA MET A 1 24.70 33.70 -3.36
C MET A 1 25.07 32.35 -4.00
N ILE A 2 26.30 32.19 -4.50
CA ILE A 2 26.81 30.93 -5.09
C ILE A 2 26.77 29.74 -4.11
N GLN A 3 27.21 29.95 -2.86
CA GLN A 3 27.18 28.91 -1.83
C GLN A 3 25.75 28.42 -1.53
N SER A 4 24.79 29.35 -1.39
CA SER A 4 23.36 28.98 -1.21
C SER A 4 22.74 28.26 -2.42
N PHE A 5 23.32 28.42 -3.62
CA PHE A 5 22.87 27.73 -4.82
C PHE A 5 23.48 26.33 -4.90
N GLN A 6 24.78 26.19 -4.60
CA GLN A 6 25.47 24.91 -4.47
C GLN A 6 24.84 24.03 -3.38
N ASP A 7 24.52 24.60 -2.22
CA ASP A 7 23.85 23.88 -1.11
C ASP A 7 22.46 23.38 -1.52
N ARG A 8 21.72 24.17 -2.32
CA ARG A 8 20.41 23.78 -2.84
C ARG A 8 20.51 22.66 -3.88
N ILE A 9 21.53 22.69 -4.74
CA ILE A 9 21.77 21.66 -5.74
C ILE A 9 22.20 20.36 -5.07
N LEU A 10 23.20 20.41 -4.20
CA LEU A 10 23.72 19.24 -3.49
C LEU A 10 22.60 18.54 -2.71
N PHE A 11 21.80 19.31 -1.97
CA PHE A 11 20.72 18.73 -1.20
C PHE A 11 19.62 18.11 -2.08
N ARG A 12 19.22 18.80 -3.17
CA ARG A 12 18.08 18.35 -4.00
C ARG A 12 18.42 17.25 -4.99
N ILE A 13 19.61 17.30 -5.59
CA ILE A 13 20.01 16.41 -6.69
C ILE A 13 20.78 15.21 -6.18
N VAL A 14 21.49 15.35 -5.04
CA VAL A 14 22.32 14.26 -4.50
C VAL A 14 21.72 13.70 -3.22
N ILE A 15 21.57 14.51 -2.17
CA ILE A 15 21.20 13.99 -0.84
C ILE A 15 19.80 13.37 -0.84
N VAL A 16 18.79 14.06 -1.39
CA VAL A 16 17.42 13.55 -1.40
C VAL A 16 17.29 12.25 -2.22
N PRO A 17 17.77 12.16 -3.47
CA PRO A 17 17.70 10.92 -4.23
C PRO A 17 18.46 9.76 -3.57
N VAL A 18 19.66 10.01 -3.04
CA VAL A 18 20.43 8.98 -2.32
C VAL A 18 19.69 8.51 -1.09
N ALA A 19 19.12 9.42 -0.29
CA ALA A 19 18.37 9.03 0.90
C ALA A 19 17.09 8.27 0.56
N ILE A 20 16.35 8.67 -0.48
CA ILE A 20 15.19 7.92 -0.99
C ILE A 20 15.61 6.50 -1.39
N PHE A 21 16.72 6.37 -2.11
CA PHE A 21 17.23 5.07 -2.52
C PHE A 21 17.62 4.20 -1.31
N LEU A 22 18.35 4.76 -0.34
CA LEU A 22 18.74 4.03 0.87
C LEU A 22 17.53 3.59 1.72
N ILE A 23 16.50 4.44 1.84
CA ILE A 23 15.25 4.08 2.52
C ILE A 23 14.51 2.98 1.75
N ALA A 24 14.44 3.06 0.42
CA ALA A 24 13.81 2.01 -0.37
C ALA A 24 14.58 0.69 -0.30
N ALA A 25 15.91 0.75 -0.31
CA ALA A 25 16.77 -0.40 -0.15
C ALA A 25 16.59 -1.04 1.23
N SER A 26 16.49 -0.26 2.31
CA SER A 26 16.28 -0.83 3.66
C SER A 26 14.94 -1.54 3.82
N ILE A 27 13.87 -1.03 3.20
CA ILE A 27 12.58 -1.71 3.12
C ILE A 27 12.72 -3.01 2.33
N TRP A 28 13.36 -2.94 1.15
CA TRP A 28 13.54 -4.09 0.26
C TRP A 28 14.36 -5.21 0.91
N THR A 29 15.50 -4.90 1.55
CA THR A 29 16.33 -5.88 2.24
C THR A 29 15.68 -6.39 3.53
N GLY A 30 14.54 -5.83 3.93
CA GLY A 30 13.88 -6.16 5.18
C GLY A 30 14.78 -5.88 6.39
N LEU A 31 15.47 -4.74 6.41
CA LEU A 31 16.40 -4.39 7.50
C LEU A 31 15.71 -4.41 8.88
N SER A 32 14.40 -4.12 8.95
CA SER A 32 13.64 -4.23 10.20
C SER A 32 13.34 -5.67 10.62
N ARG A 33 13.58 -6.66 9.75
CA ARG A 33 13.29 -8.09 9.88
C ARG A 33 11.86 -8.43 10.31
N GLN A 34 10.93 -7.49 10.15
CA GLN A 34 9.55 -7.65 10.59
C GLN A 34 8.77 -8.69 9.78
N GLY A 35 9.28 -9.10 8.61
CA GLY A 35 8.74 -10.18 7.78
C GLY A 35 9.48 -11.51 7.86
N ASP A 36 10.45 -11.65 8.77
CA ASP A 36 11.16 -12.90 8.97
C ASP A 36 10.22 -13.95 9.62
N PRO A 37 9.89 -15.05 8.90
CA PRO A 37 8.99 -16.06 9.40
C PRO A 37 9.56 -16.90 10.55
N GLU A 38 10.88 -16.98 10.71
CA GLU A 38 11.53 -17.69 11.82
C GLU A 38 11.41 -16.90 13.12
N ARG A 39 11.56 -15.58 13.03
CA ARG A 39 11.50 -14.67 14.18
C ARG A 39 10.08 -14.21 14.51
N TYR A 40 9.23 -14.07 13.50
CA TYR A 40 7.83 -13.70 13.63
C TYR A 40 6.92 -14.68 12.87
N PRO A 41 6.67 -15.88 13.43
CA PRO A 41 5.85 -16.91 12.79
C PRO A 41 4.43 -16.47 12.45
N ASN A 42 3.92 -15.44 13.14
CA ASN A 42 2.60 -14.87 12.91
C ASN A 42 2.54 -13.97 11.65
N TYR A 43 3.68 -13.47 11.18
CA TYR A 43 3.81 -12.75 9.90
C TYR A 43 4.28 -13.66 8.76
N ALA A 44 4.72 -14.89 9.07
CA ALA A 44 4.93 -15.95 8.09
C ALA A 44 3.60 -16.29 7.42
N ASP A 45 3.39 -15.80 6.21
CA ASP A 45 2.13 -16.05 5.53
C ASP A 45 2.02 -17.48 5.02
N ARG A 46 1.52 -18.38 5.88
CA ARG A 46 1.27 -19.77 5.52
C ARG A 46 0.17 -19.92 4.46
N GLY A 47 -0.68 -18.92 4.27
CA GLY A 47 -1.81 -18.94 3.33
C GLY A 47 -1.56 -18.24 2.00
N ASP A 48 -0.62 -17.29 1.94
CA ASP A 48 -0.42 -16.38 0.79
C ASP A 48 1.03 -16.38 0.28
N ALA A 49 1.91 -17.26 0.77
CA ALA A 49 3.20 -17.56 0.13
C ALA A 49 3.03 -17.93 -1.36
N TYR A 50 1.85 -18.43 -1.73
CA TYR A 50 1.42 -18.73 -3.09
C TYR A 50 1.30 -17.49 -3.99
N SER A 51 0.97 -16.30 -3.46
CA SER A 51 0.67 -15.11 -4.28
C SER A 51 1.88 -14.55 -5.02
N GLU A 52 3.07 -14.58 -4.41
CA GLU A 52 4.29 -14.16 -5.07
C GLU A 52 4.70 -15.16 -6.17
N GLN A 53 4.54 -16.45 -5.88
CA GLN A 53 4.83 -17.53 -6.82
C GLN A 53 3.92 -17.46 -8.05
N ILE A 54 2.64 -17.13 -7.86
CA ILE A 54 1.69 -16.94 -8.96
C ILE A 54 2.19 -15.86 -9.95
N ILE A 55 2.73 -14.75 -9.47
CA ILE A 55 3.29 -13.72 -10.35
C ILE A 55 4.56 -14.20 -11.02
N ARG A 56 5.47 -14.82 -10.26
CA ARG A 56 6.71 -15.37 -10.82
C ARG A 56 6.42 -16.35 -11.95
N ASN A 57 5.52 -17.30 -11.71
CA ASN A 57 5.11 -18.31 -12.67
C ASN A 57 4.45 -17.69 -13.90
N THR A 58 3.62 -16.67 -13.72
CA THR A 58 2.97 -16.00 -14.85
C THR A 58 3.97 -15.21 -15.70
N VAL A 59 4.98 -14.59 -15.08
CA VAL A 59 6.07 -13.93 -15.83
C VAL A 59 6.94 -14.97 -16.53
N VAL A 60 7.41 -16.00 -15.83
CA VAL A 60 8.28 -17.05 -16.39
C VAL A 60 7.59 -17.80 -17.52
N ASN A 61 6.33 -18.17 -17.35
CA ASN A 61 5.54 -18.83 -18.40
C ASN A 61 5.54 -18.04 -19.70
N ALA A 62 5.50 -16.70 -19.67
CA ALA A 62 5.53 -15.90 -20.88
C ALA A 62 6.87 -15.94 -21.66
N PHE A 63 7.90 -16.60 -21.13
CA PHE A 63 9.20 -16.79 -21.78
C PHE A 63 9.53 -18.25 -22.09
N VAL A 64 9.10 -19.19 -21.24
CA VAL A 64 9.49 -20.61 -21.36
C VAL A 64 8.32 -21.58 -21.53
N GLY A 65 7.07 -21.11 -21.51
CA GLY A 65 5.88 -21.94 -21.67
C GLY A 65 4.85 -21.32 -22.63
N ASP A 66 3.88 -22.15 -23.04
CA ASP A 66 2.83 -21.77 -23.99
C ASP A 66 1.42 -21.81 -23.36
N GLU A 67 1.33 -22.15 -22.07
CA GLU A 67 0.06 -22.45 -21.39
C GLU A 67 -0.78 -21.20 -21.08
N ASN A 68 -0.15 -20.01 -21.06
CA ASN A 68 -0.84 -18.75 -20.79
C ASN A 68 -0.34 -17.57 -21.62
N VAL A 69 -0.87 -17.50 -22.84
CA VAL A 69 -0.71 -16.37 -23.76
C VAL A 69 -1.51 -15.13 -23.30
N SER A 70 -2.44 -15.28 -22.35
CA SER A 70 -3.51 -14.31 -22.07
C SER A 70 -3.24 -13.27 -20.98
N GLY A 71 -2.17 -13.42 -20.19
CA GLY A 71 -1.88 -12.54 -19.07
C GLY A 71 -2.64 -12.83 -17.77
N SER A 72 -3.50 -13.85 -17.76
CA SER A 72 -4.15 -14.36 -16.55
C SER A 72 -3.11 -14.90 -15.56
N LEU A 73 -3.38 -14.89 -14.26
CA LEU A 73 -2.46 -15.49 -13.31
C LEU A 73 -2.45 -17.02 -13.41
N ILE A 74 -1.32 -17.69 -13.19
CA ILE A 74 -1.17 -19.15 -13.31
C ILE A 74 -0.77 -19.80 -11.99
N TRP A 75 -1.42 -20.91 -11.66
CA TRP A 75 -1.08 -21.85 -10.57
C TRP A 75 -0.50 -23.15 -11.16
N THR A 76 0.56 -23.74 -10.59
CA THR A 76 1.11 -25.08 -10.94
C THR A 76 1.10 -26.06 -9.74
N ARG A 77 1.08 -27.39 -9.98
CA ARG A 77 0.84 -28.41 -8.93
C ARG A 77 2.14 -28.83 -8.21
N GLY A 78 2.55 -28.06 -7.21
CA GLY A 78 3.55 -28.47 -6.22
C GLY A 78 4.83 -27.65 -6.25
N TYR A 79 5.36 -27.29 -5.08
CA TYR A 79 6.70 -26.75 -4.96
C TYR A 79 7.39 -27.18 -3.66
N PRO A 80 8.53 -27.86 -3.76
CA PRO A 80 9.69 -27.61 -2.91
C PRO A 80 10.59 -26.56 -3.60
N SER A 81 10.75 -25.37 -3.00
CA SER A 81 11.77 -24.30 -3.19
C SER A 81 12.51 -24.05 -4.53
N ASN A 82 12.20 -24.68 -5.65
CA ASN A 82 12.97 -24.68 -6.89
C ASN A 82 12.14 -24.10 -8.05
N ILE A 83 12.78 -23.30 -8.90
CA ILE A 83 12.16 -22.38 -9.88
C ILE A 83 11.69 -23.13 -11.15
N ALA A 84 11.73 -24.46 -11.17
CA ALA A 84 11.27 -25.24 -12.31
C ALA A 84 9.79 -24.98 -12.62
N TYR A 85 9.51 -24.48 -13.82
CA TYR A 85 8.15 -24.38 -14.33
C TYR A 85 7.63 -25.79 -14.58
N ASP A 86 6.62 -26.22 -13.82
CA ASP A 86 5.94 -27.50 -14.03
C ASP A 86 4.58 -27.24 -14.72
N PRO A 87 4.43 -27.63 -16.00
CA PRO A 87 3.17 -27.45 -16.72
C PRO A 87 2.06 -28.38 -16.19
N VAL A 88 2.39 -29.44 -15.46
CA VAL A 88 1.43 -30.44 -14.98
C VAL A 88 0.54 -29.85 -13.88
N GLY A 89 -0.78 -29.93 -14.10
CA GLY A 89 -1.78 -29.42 -13.16
C GLY A 89 -1.90 -27.89 -13.13
N THR A 90 -1.44 -27.22 -14.19
CA THR A 90 -1.60 -25.79 -14.38
C THR A 90 -3.08 -25.37 -14.32
N ARG A 91 -3.41 -24.37 -13.49
CA ARG A 91 -4.75 -23.77 -13.40
C ARG A 91 -4.67 -22.26 -13.56
N ARG A 92 -5.55 -21.68 -14.38
CA ARG A 92 -5.68 -20.22 -14.51
C ARG A 92 -6.41 -19.67 -13.29
N TYR A 93 -5.93 -18.54 -12.82
CA TYR A 93 -6.46 -17.83 -11.66
C TYR A 93 -7.05 -16.50 -12.12
N HIS A 94 -8.38 -16.44 -12.15
CA HIS A 94 -9.18 -15.33 -12.71
C HIS A 94 -9.60 -14.29 -11.66
N SER A 95 -8.84 -14.12 -10.57
CA SER A 95 -9.24 -13.20 -9.51
C SER A 95 -8.99 -11.72 -9.82
N GLN A 96 -8.08 -11.41 -10.76
CA GLN A 96 -7.70 -10.04 -11.10
C GLN A 96 -7.12 -9.93 -12.51
N LEU A 97 -7.17 -8.71 -13.07
CA LEU A 97 -6.76 -8.36 -14.43
C LEU A 97 -5.27 -8.57 -14.75
N GLY A 98 -4.43 -8.80 -13.74
CA GLY A 98 -3.02 -9.14 -13.91
C GLY A 98 -2.17 -8.04 -14.55
N LEU A 99 -2.65 -6.78 -14.60
CA LEU A 99 -1.97 -5.69 -15.31
C LEU A 99 -0.52 -5.49 -14.85
N GLN A 100 -0.27 -5.67 -13.55
CA GLN A 100 1.06 -5.69 -12.97
C GLN A 100 2.00 -6.67 -13.69
N VAL A 101 1.51 -7.88 -13.96
CA VAL A 101 2.29 -8.93 -14.60
C VAL A 101 2.58 -8.57 -16.05
N GLU A 102 1.64 -7.95 -16.75
CA GLU A 102 1.87 -7.47 -18.12
C GLU A 102 2.97 -6.40 -18.18
N ILE A 103 3.00 -5.47 -17.22
CA ILE A 103 4.11 -4.51 -17.08
C ILE A 103 5.44 -5.25 -16.84
N TYR A 104 5.46 -6.22 -15.94
CA TYR A 104 6.65 -7.01 -15.65
C TYR A 104 7.13 -7.82 -16.87
N LYS A 105 6.22 -8.40 -17.65
CA LYS A 105 6.54 -9.10 -18.91
C LYS A 105 7.15 -8.16 -19.93
N VAL A 106 6.59 -6.95 -20.09
CA VAL A 106 7.14 -5.95 -21.02
C VAL A 106 8.57 -5.57 -20.62
N ILE A 107 8.81 -5.25 -19.34
CA ILE A 107 10.16 -4.93 -18.84
C ILE A 107 11.11 -6.11 -19.01
N ALA A 108 10.63 -7.33 -18.73
CA ALA A 108 11.40 -8.55 -18.90
C ALA A 108 11.82 -8.80 -20.37
N LYS A 109 10.91 -8.55 -21.33
CA LYS A 109 11.19 -8.70 -22.77
C LYS A 109 12.29 -7.76 -23.26
N PHE A 110 12.38 -6.54 -22.72
CA PHE A 110 13.50 -5.63 -23.03
C PHE A 110 14.86 -6.17 -22.60
N ARG A 111 14.91 -7.10 -21.64
CA ARG A 111 16.15 -7.68 -21.10
C ARG A 111 16.65 -8.88 -21.93
N GLY A 112 15.88 -9.38 -22.90
CA GLY A 112 16.23 -10.52 -23.74
C GLY A 112 15.86 -11.88 -23.11
N GLN A 113 16.74 -12.88 -23.23
CA GLN A 113 16.48 -14.23 -22.73
C GLN A 113 16.49 -14.29 -21.19
N LEU A 114 15.37 -14.70 -20.62
CA LEU A 114 15.23 -15.00 -19.20
C LEU A 114 15.75 -16.41 -18.92
N THR A 115 16.97 -16.50 -18.37
CA THR A 115 17.46 -17.72 -17.74
C THR A 115 16.99 -17.78 -16.27
N GLU A 116 17.00 -18.97 -15.67
CA GLU A 116 16.66 -19.17 -14.27
C GLU A 116 17.49 -18.26 -13.34
N ALA A 117 18.80 -18.16 -13.59
CA ALA A 117 19.72 -17.29 -12.84
C ALA A 117 19.39 -15.78 -12.98
N ASN A 118 18.96 -15.32 -14.16
CA ASN A 118 18.62 -13.91 -14.41
C ASN A 118 17.23 -13.52 -13.88
N SER A 119 16.35 -14.51 -13.69
CA SER A 119 14.97 -14.29 -13.20
C SER A 119 14.94 -13.75 -11.78
N SER A 120 15.78 -14.28 -10.88
CA SER A 120 15.89 -13.81 -9.49
C SER A 120 16.29 -12.34 -9.41
N ILE A 121 17.31 -11.92 -10.18
CA ILE A 121 17.76 -10.52 -10.22
C ILE A 121 16.63 -9.60 -10.72
N LEU A 122 15.87 -10.05 -11.73
CA LEU A 122 14.74 -9.29 -12.25
C LEU A 122 13.64 -9.09 -11.19
N PHE A 123 13.27 -10.15 -10.49
CA PHE A 123 12.25 -10.10 -9.43
C PHE A 123 12.71 -9.24 -8.25
N GLU A 124 13.98 -9.31 -7.84
CA GLU A 124 14.53 -8.39 -6.83
C GLU A 124 14.46 -6.93 -7.30
N SER A 125 14.74 -6.66 -8.58
CA SER A 125 14.66 -5.32 -9.15
C SER A 125 13.22 -4.78 -9.12
N PHE A 126 12.21 -5.62 -9.37
CA PHE A 126 10.80 -5.23 -9.26
C PHE A 126 10.38 -4.92 -7.83
N ARG A 127 10.87 -5.68 -6.83
CA ARG A 127 10.62 -5.36 -5.41
C ARG A 127 11.21 -4.01 -5.03
N LEU A 128 12.47 -3.79 -5.38
CA LEU A 128 13.15 -2.52 -5.13
C LEU A 128 12.43 -1.36 -5.82
N MET A 129 11.95 -1.54 -7.06
CA MET A 129 11.15 -0.54 -7.77
C MET A 129 9.86 -0.20 -7.03
N ASN A 130 9.14 -1.20 -6.51
CA ASN A 130 7.94 -0.96 -5.72
C ASN A 130 8.24 -0.17 -4.44
N CYS A 131 9.34 -0.48 -3.76
CA CYS A 131 9.81 0.28 -2.59
C CYS A 131 10.15 1.74 -2.97
N LEU A 132 10.87 1.95 -4.07
CA LEU A 132 11.25 3.28 -4.55
C LEU A 132 10.01 4.15 -4.83
N ILE A 133 9.02 3.59 -5.53
CA ILE A 133 7.78 4.32 -5.85
C ILE A 133 7.03 4.67 -4.54
N ALA A 134 6.91 3.73 -3.60
CA ALA A 134 6.27 3.99 -2.31
C ALA A 134 6.97 5.12 -1.52
N VAL A 135 8.30 5.06 -1.42
CA VAL A 135 9.11 6.06 -0.70
C VAL A 135 8.98 7.43 -1.36
N CYS A 136 9.00 7.50 -2.69
CA CYS A 136 8.76 8.73 -3.43
C CYS A 136 7.38 9.34 -3.13
N ILE A 137 6.32 8.52 -3.14
CA ILE A 137 4.96 8.97 -2.82
C ILE A 137 4.90 9.57 -1.40
N LEU A 138 5.44 8.83 -0.41
CA LEU A 138 5.46 9.27 0.98
C LEU A 138 6.28 10.55 1.16
N TYR A 139 7.44 10.64 0.51
CA TYR A 139 8.28 11.83 0.56
C TYR A 139 7.56 13.05 -0.02
N ILE A 140 6.93 12.93 -1.19
CA ILE A 140 6.16 14.03 -1.82
C ILE A 140 5.02 14.47 -0.89
N PHE A 141 4.31 13.51 -0.29
CA PHE A 141 3.22 13.79 0.66
C PHE A 141 3.72 14.56 1.90
N PHE A 142 4.76 14.05 2.58
CA PHE A 142 5.31 14.71 3.77
C PHE A 142 5.98 16.04 3.46
N LEU A 143 6.65 16.16 2.30
CA LEU A 143 7.23 17.42 1.85
C LEU A 143 6.15 18.49 1.68
N THR A 144 5.01 18.10 1.10
CA THR A 144 3.86 18.97 0.91
C THR A 144 3.26 19.43 2.25
N LEU A 145 3.17 18.55 3.24
CA LEU A 145 2.58 18.87 4.55
C LEU A 145 3.50 19.66 5.48
N LEU A 146 4.78 19.29 5.53
CA LEU A 146 5.71 19.75 6.56
C LEU A 146 6.59 20.90 6.06
N SER A 147 6.64 21.16 4.74
CA SER A 147 7.40 22.21 4.07
C SER A 147 8.93 22.19 4.27
N SER A 148 9.44 21.47 5.27
CA SER A 148 10.86 21.22 5.51
C SER A 148 11.26 19.90 4.87
N ARG A 149 12.26 19.95 3.98
CA ARG A 149 12.77 18.76 3.28
C ARG A 149 13.40 17.75 4.24
N VAL A 150 14.11 18.24 5.26
CA VAL A 150 14.77 17.39 6.27
C VAL A 150 13.71 16.65 7.09
N ILE A 151 12.70 17.38 7.59
CA ILE A 151 11.63 16.75 8.37
C ILE A 151 10.80 15.81 7.50
N ALA A 152 10.54 16.15 6.23
CA ALA A 152 9.85 15.25 5.31
C ALA A 152 10.62 13.96 5.05
N LEU A 153 11.95 14.05 4.93
CA LEU A 153 12.81 12.87 4.79
C LEU A 153 12.80 12.03 6.08
N LEU A 154 12.87 12.67 7.26
CA LEU A 154 12.76 11.96 8.54
C LEU A 154 11.41 11.30 8.73
N ALA A 155 10.31 11.95 8.32
CA ALA A 155 8.97 11.37 8.34
C ALA A 155 8.89 10.14 7.41
N THR A 156 9.49 10.24 6.23
CA THR A 156 9.56 9.12 5.27
C THR A 156 10.38 7.96 5.84
N CYS A 157 11.51 8.27 6.48
CA CYS A 157 12.35 7.29 7.18
C CYS A 157 11.58 6.61 8.32
N LEU A 158 10.87 7.38 9.16
CA LEU A 158 10.03 6.81 10.22
C LEU A 158 8.93 5.91 9.64
N MET A 159 8.25 6.32 8.57
CA MET A 159 7.25 5.46 7.91
C MET A 159 7.87 4.17 7.36
N SER A 160 9.07 4.21 6.80
CA SER A 160 9.75 3.02 6.29
C SER A 160 10.00 1.95 7.37
N MET A 161 10.07 2.35 8.63
CA MET A 161 10.21 1.46 9.79
C MET A 161 8.88 0.85 10.25
N SER A 162 7.76 1.17 9.59
CA SER A 162 6.45 0.61 9.92
C SER A 162 6.33 -0.84 9.45
N ALA A 163 5.77 -1.69 10.30
CA ALA A 163 5.66 -3.13 10.06
C ALA A 163 4.92 -3.47 8.76
N GLY A 164 3.84 -2.76 8.45
CA GLY A 164 3.07 -3.00 7.23
C GLY A 164 3.87 -2.68 5.96
N LEU A 165 4.64 -1.60 5.95
CA LEU A 165 5.47 -1.24 4.80
C LEU A 165 6.64 -2.19 4.61
N ALA A 166 7.29 -2.63 5.70
CA ALA A 166 8.36 -3.62 5.62
C ALA A 166 7.85 -4.98 5.10
N LEU A 167 6.71 -5.46 5.62
CA LEU A 167 6.09 -6.73 5.23
C LEU A 167 5.67 -6.76 3.76
N PHE A 168 5.09 -5.67 3.26
CA PHE A 168 4.59 -5.59 1.89
C PHE A 168 5.67 -5.15 0.90
N GLY A 169 6.69 -4.44 1.39
CA GLY A 169 7.95 -4.07 0.71
C GLY A 169 8.59 -5.21 -0.06
N ALA A 170 8.71 -6.35 0.61
CA ALA A 170 9.38 -7.52 0.09
C ALA A 170 8.50 -8.40 -0.83
N ASN A 171 7.22 -8.10 -1.00
CA ASN A 171 6.30 -8.98 -1.73
C ASN A 171 5.86 -8.38 -3.07
N LEU A 172 6.25 -9.05 -4.16
CA LEU A 172 5.89 -8.63 -5.52
C LEU A 172 4.40 -8.61 -5.75
N TYR A 173 3.63 -9.49 -5.13
CA TYR A 173 2.18 -9.53 -5.30
C TYR A 173 1.48 -8.28 -4.85
N TRP A 174 2.03 -7.51 -3.92
CA TRP A 174 1.25 -6.47 -3.29
C TRP A 174 1.30 -5.10 -3.93
N THR A 175 2.31 -4.80 -4.76
CA THR A 175 2.48 -3.52 -5.48
C THR A 175 1.94 -2.34 -4.66
N TYR A 176 2.35 -2.33 -3.39
CA TYR A 176 1.57 -1.73 -2.32
C TYR A 176 1.61 -0.20 -2.35
N TRP A 177 2.58 0.35 -3.06
CA TRP A 177 2.67 1.78 -3.36
C TRP A 177 1.36 2.32 -3.98
N MET A 178 0.62 1.49 -4.72
CA MET A 178 -0.64 1.90 -5.35
C MET A 178 -1.67 2.35 -4.31
N MET A 179 -1.67 1.75 -3.13
CA MET A 179 -2.54 2.13 -2.02
C MET A 179 -2.28 3.57 -1.54
N PHE A 180 -1.04 4.06 -1.67
CA PHE A 180 -0.63 5.39 -1.25
C PHE A 180 -0.80 6.47 -2.34
N THR A 181 -1.15 6.10 -3.58
CA THR A 181 -1.36 7.07 -4.67
C THR A 181 -2.35 8.19 -4.36
N PRO A 182 -3.41 8.02 -3.53
CA PRO A 182 -4.28 9.15 -3.16
C PRO A 182 -3.51 10.28 -2.47
N LEU A 183 -2.42 9.98 -1.75
CA LEU A 183 -1.59 10.97 -1.06
C LEU A 183 -0.91 11.96 -2.02
N LEU A 184 -0.62 11.53 -3.27
CA LEU A 184 -0.03 12.39 -4.30
C LEU A 184 -0.96 13.55 -4.72
N THR A 185 -2.25 13.46 -4.39
CA THR A 185 -3.24 14.44 -4.82
C THR A 185 -3.39 15.62 -3.85
N LEU A 186 -2.76 15.54 -2.67
CA LEU A 186 -2.70 16.66 -1.74
C LEU A 186 -2.14 17.96 -2.37
N PRO A 187 -0.97 17.97 -3.03
CA PRO A 187 -0.45 19.19 -3.68
C PRO A 187 -1.40 19.73 -4.77
N ILE A 188 -2.12 18.84 -5.48
CA ILE A 188 -3.11 19.20 -6.50
C ILE A 188 -4.28 19.97 -5.87
N LEU A 189 -4.80 19.47 -4.74
CA LEU A 189 -5.86 20.14 -3.99
C LEU A 189 -5.40 21.46 -3.37
N LEU A 190 -4.18 21.52 -2.83
CA LEU A 190 -3.60 22.75 -2.28
C LEU A 190 -3.37 23.82 -3.34
N ALA A 191 -3.19 23.43 -4.61
CA ALA A 191 -3.14 24.32 -5.77
C ALA A 191 -4.52 24.70 -6.32
N GLY A 192 -5.62 24.30 -5.66
CA GLY A 192 -6.99 24.60 -6.07
C GLY A 192 -7.47 23.85 -7.32
N ARG A 193 -6.79 22.77 -7.73
CA ARG A 193 -7.10 22.02 -8.97
C ARG A 193 -8.06 20.86 -8.72
N THR A 194 -9.29 21.15 -8.29
CA THR A 194 -10.30 20.14 -7.93
C THR A 194 -10.62 19.15 -9.07
N PHE A 195 -10.75 19.63 -10.30
CA PHE A 195 -11.00 18.73 -11.45
C PHE A 195 -9.88 17.70 -11.62
N LEU A 196 -8.62 18.13 -11.50
CA LEU A 196 -7.47 17.24 -11.63
C LEU A 196 -7.44 16.21 -10.49
N PHE A 197 -7.84 16.58 -9.27
CA PHE A 197 -8.02 15.63 -8.17
C PHE A 197 -9.04 14.53 -8.51
N ILE A 198 -10.20 14.89 -9.07
CA ILE A 198 -11.25 13.94 -9.46
C ILE A 198 -10.74 13.03 -10.60
N LEU A 199 -10.09 13.61 -11.61
CA LEU A 199 -9.49 12.85 -12.72
C LEU A 199 -8.43 11.86 -12.22
N MET A 200 -7.56 12.27 -11.28
CA MET A 200 -6.60 11.36 -10.66
C MET A 200 -7.30 10.27 -9.85
N GLY A 201 -8.42 10.59 -9.19
CA GLY A 201 -9.32 9.61 -8.55
C GLY A 201 -9.73 8.50 -9.50
N PHE A 202 -10.13 8.90 -10.70
CA PHE A 202 -10.49 7.98 -11.76
C PHE A 202 -9.29 7.15 -12.25
N LEU A 203 -8.20 7.81 -12.65
CA LEU A 203 -7.04 7.14 -13.25
C LEU A 203 -6.32 6.20 -12.28
N PHE A 204 -6.07 6.64 -11.04
CA PHE A 204 -5.45 5.79 -10.03
C PHE A 204 -6.41 4.70 -9.53
N GLY A 205 -7.72 4.96 -9.49
CA GLY A 205 -8.72 3.93 -9.23
C GLY A 205 -8.68 2.83 -10.30
N LEU A 206 -8.67 3.21 -11.57
CA LEU A 206 -8.64 2.25 -12.67
C LEU A 206 -7.33 1.44 -12.64
N LEU A 207 -6.20 2.10 -12.39
CA LEU A 207 -4.90 1.44 -12.24
C LEU A 207 -4.91 0.45 -11.07
N TYR A 208 -5.37 0.88 -9.89
CA TYR A 208 -5.43 0.05 -8.68
C TYR A 208 -6.29 -1.20 -8.92
N PHE A 209 -7.52 -1.02 -9.40
CA PHE A 209 -8.47 -2.11 -9.63
C PHE A 209 -8.14 -2.97 -10.85
N SER A 210 -7.26 -2.51 -11.73
CA SER A 210 -6.67 -3.35 -12.79
C SER A 210 -5.56 -4.27 -12.28
N VAL A 211 -5.08 -4.02 -11.05
CA VAL A 211 -4.08 -4.88 -10.41
C VAL A 211 -4.71 -5.75 -9.34
N ARG A 212 -5.59 -5.20 -8.48
CA ARG A 212 -6.09 -5.89 -7.27
C ARG A 212 -7.45 -5.34 -6.79
N TYR A 213 -8.16 -6.13 -5.99
CA TYR A 213 -9.39 -5.68 -5.30
C TYR A 213 -9.24 -5.64 -3.77
N GLU A 214 -8.21 -6.29 -3.23
CA GLU A 214 -7.86 -6.22 -1.83
C GLU A 214 -7.62 -4.76 -1.43
N PHE A 215 -8.01 -4.38 -0.21
CA PHE A 215 -8.03 -3.01 0.30
C PHE A 215 -8.87 -1.99 -0.49
N ALA A 216 -9.82 -2.41 -1.33
CA ALA A 216 -10.69 -1.50 -2.09
C ALA A 216 -11.35 -0.41 -1.24
N THR A 217 -11.95 -0.77 -0.10
CA THR A 217 -12.62 0.21 0.79
C THR A 217 -11.63 1.17 1.43
N THR A 218 -10.49 0.67 1.90
CA THR A 218 -9.40 1.46 2.45
C THR A 218 -8.87 2.44 1.41
N PHE A 219 -8.56 1.95 0.20
CA PHE A 219 -8.10 2.76 -0.91
C PHE A 219 -9.11 3.86 -1.26
N ALA A 220 -10.40 3.54 -1.35
CA ALA A 220 -11.44 4.52 -1.64
C ALA A 220 -11.52 5.60 -0.54
N LEU A 221 -11.43 5.22 0.73
CA LEU A 221 -11.45 6.14 1.86
C LEU A 221 -10.16 6.98 1.98
N MET A 222 -9.02 6.49 1.48
CA MET A 222 -7.77 7.27 1.45
C MET A 222 -7.87 8.55 0.61
N TRP A 223 -8.82 8.65 -0.33
CA TRP A 223 -9.10 9.88 -1.08
C TRP A 223 -9.68 11.01 -0.23
N LEU A 224 -10.26 10.71 0.93
CA LEU A 224 -10.78 11.72 1.85
C LEU A 224 -9.67 12.43 2.64
N LEU A 225 -8.53 11.75 2.88
CA LEU A 225 -7.44 12.32 3.68
C LEU A 225 -6.84 13.60 3.06
N PRO A 226 -6.46 13.65 1.76
CA PRO A 226 -6.02 14.88 1.11
C PRO A 226 -7.04 16.02 1.23
N VAL A 227 -8.34 15.70 1.14
CA VAL A 227 -9.44 16.67 1.27
C VAL A 227 -9.54 17.23 2.69
N ILE A 228 -9.45 16.37 3.72
CA ILE A 228 -9.45 16.79 5.12
C ILE A 228 -8.25 17.71 5.39
N LEU A 229 -7.07 17.35 4.90
CA LEU A 229 -5.83 18.11 5.09
C LEU A 229 -5.86 19.46 4.36
N ALA A 230 -6.47 19.52 3.16
CA ALA A 230 -6.59 20.73 2.34
C ALA A 230 -7.83 21.60 2.66
N SER A 231 -8.73 21.14 3.53
CA SER A 231 -10.07 21.72 3.77
C SER A 231 -10.11 23.21 4.11
N THR A 232 -9.03 23.81 4.61
CA THR A 232 -8.95 25.25 4.92
C THR A 232 -8.52 26.12 3.75
N LYS A 233 -8.08 25.52 2.64
CA LYS A 233 -7.54 26.23 1.47
C LYS A 233 -8.36 26.03 0.20
N THR A 234 -9.34 25.14 0.21
CA THR A 234 -10.22 24.90 -0.95
C THR A 234 -11.42 25.83 -0.91
N THR A 235 -11.73 26.45 -2.05
CA THR A 235 -12.92 27.30 -2.21
C THR A 235 -14.22 26.49 -2.24
N THR A 236 -14.16 25.25 -2.73
CA THR A 236 -15.28 24.30 -2.76
C THR A 236 -15.46 23.63 -1.41
N LYS A 237 -16.71 23.37 -0.99
CA LYS A 237 -16.99 22.66 0.26
C LYS A 237 -16.31 21.27 0.24
N PRO A 238 -15.54 20.91 1.28
CA PRO A 238 -14.79 19.65 1.33
C PRO A 238 -15.64 18.40 1.07
N ILE A 239 -16.90 18.38 1.51
CA ILE A 239 -17.81 17.24 1.31
C ILE A 239 -18.09 16.94 -0.16
N TRP A 240 -18.22 17.98 -1.00
CA TRP A 240 -18.45 17.80 -2.44
C TRP A 240 -17.20 17.30 -3.15
N VAL A 241 -16.03 17.83 -2.78
CA VAL A 241 -14.75 17.41 -3.34
C VAL A 241 -14.46 15.95 -2.96
N GLY A 242 -14.62 15.60 -1.68
CA GLY A 242 -14.44 14.24 -1.18
C GLY A 242 -15.42 13.26 -1.81
N GLY A 243 -16.71 13.62 -1.88
CA GLY A 243 -17.74 12.82 -2.52
C GLY A 243 -17.48 12.57 -4.01
N ALA A 244 -17.06 13.59 -4.75
CA ALA A 244 -16.72 13.45 -6.17
C ALA A 244 -15.47 12.58 -6.39
N GLY A 245 -14.43 12.74 -5.57
CA GLY A 245 -13.25 11.88 -5.62
C GLY A 245 -13.59 10.41 -5.33
N PHE A 246 -14.37 10.16 -4.29
CA PHE A 246 -14.87 8.82 -3.95
C PHE A 246 -15.71 8.22 -5.08
N ALA A 247 -16.66 8.98 -5.64
CA ALA A 247 -17.48 8.54 -6.75
C ALA A 247 -16.64 8.19 -8.00
N ALA A 248 -15.61 8.98 -8.32
CA ALA A 248 -14.70 8.68 -9.42
C ALA A 248 -13.97 7.34 -9.23
N VAL A 249 -13.54 7.04 -8.00
CA VAL A 249 -12.93 5.74 -7.64
C VAL A 249 -13.93 4.60 -7.80
N CYS A 250 -15.18 4.78 -7.35
CA CYS A 250 -16.24 3.78 -7.52
C CYS A 250 -16.55 3.51 -9.00
N VAL A 251 -16.65 4.55 -9.83
CA VAL A 251 -16.84 4.39 -11.28
C VAL A 251 -15.66 3.63 -11.89
N SER A 252 -14.45 3.92 -11.45
CA SER A 252 -13.24 3.23 -11.92
C SER A 252 -13.23 1.75 -11.55
N PHE A 253 -13.72 1.41 -10.35
CA PHE A 253 -13.92 0.02 -9.93
C PHE A 253 -14.88 -0.70 -10.87
N LEU A 254 -16.04 -0.11 -11.16
CA LEU A 254 -17.03 -0.70 -12.06
C LEU A 254 -16.45 -0.94 -13.46
N ILE A 255 -15.70 0.03 -14.00
CA ILE A 255 -15.04 -0.12 -15.30
C ILE A 255 -13.96 -1.21 -15.25
N ALA A 256 -13.11 -1.24 -14.22
CA ALA A 256 -12.09 -2.26 -14.07
C ALA A 256 -12.70 -3.67 -14.01
N VAL A 257 -13.78 -3.83 -13.24
CA VAL A 257 -14.52 -5.10 -13.15
C VAL A 257 -15.14 -5.47 -14.51
N ALA A 258 -15.71 -4.52 -15.25
CA ALA A 258 -16.25 -4.77 -16.59
C ALA A 258 -15.15 -5.22 -17.57
N ILE A 259 -13.98 -4.56 -17.56
CA ILE A 259 -12.81 -4.96 -18.35
C ILE A 259 -12.35 -6.36 -17.94
N HIS A 260 -12.38 -6.69 -16.64
CA HIS A 260 -12.04 -8.01 -16.12
C HIS A 260 -12.94 -9.10 -16.68
N HIS A 261 -14.26 -8.89 -16.62
CA HIS A 261 -15.23 -9.81 -17.21
C HIS A 261 -14.99 -9.99 -18.70
N TYR A 262 -14.82 -8.89 -19.43
CA TYR A 262 -14.57 -8.94 -20.87
C TYR A 262 -13.31 -9.75 -21.22
N ARG A 263 -12.22 -9.57 -20.47
CA ARG A 263 -11.00 -10.38 -20.66
C ARG A 263 -11.26 -11.85 -20.40
N VAL A 264 -11.91 -12.21 -19.29
CA VAL A 264 -12.23 -13.61 -18.97
C VAL A 264 -13.11 -14.23 -20.07
N MET A 265 -14.09 -13.49 -20.60
CA MET A 265 -14.89 -13.95 -21.74
C MET A 265 -14.04 -14.28 -22.96
N GLN A 266 -13.09 -13.41 -23.31
CA GLN A 266 -12.22 -13.62 -24.47
C GLN A 266 -11.25 -14.79 -24.27
N VAL A 267 -10.74 -14.98 -23.06
CA VAL A 267 -9.75 -16.01 -22.76
C VAL A 267 -10.38 -17.39 -22.66
N GLU A 268 -11.54 -17.48 -21.99
CA GLU A 268 -12.24 -18.76 -21.78
C GLU A 268 -13.27 -19.05 -22.88
N GLN A 269 -13.49 -18.11 -23.81
CA GLN A 269 -14.48 -18.21 -24.90
C GLN A 269 -15.89 -18.51 -24.38
N VAL A 270 -16.27 -17.85 -23.29
CA VAL A 270 -17.56 -18.04 -22.61
C VAL A 270 -18.42 -16.78 -22.65
N ALA A 271 -19.74 -16.96 -22.48
CA ALA A 271 -20.67 -15.85 -22.30
C ALA A 271 -20.37 -15.04 -21.03
N PHE A 272 -20.82 -13.78 -21.01
CA PHE A 272 -20.60 -12.86 -19.87
C PHE A 272 -21.05 -13.45 -18.52
N SER A 273 -22.20 -14.13 -18.50
CA SER A 273 -22.74 -14.75 -17.28
C SER A 273 -21.85 -15.86 -16.72
N ALA A 274 -21.18 -16.63 -17.58
CA ALA A 274 -20.20 -17.63 -17.17
C ALA A 274 -18.88 -16.98 -16.75
N ALA A 275 -18.43 -15.93 -17.45
CA ALA A 275 -17.27 -15.13 -17.04
C ALA A 275 -17.44 -14.52 -15.63
N SER A 276 -18.64 -14.03 -15.30
CA SER A 276 -18.94 -13.55 -13.94
C SER A 276 -18.74 -14.62 -12.88
N ARG A 277 -19.08 -15.88 -13.16
CA ARG A 277 -18.85 -16.98 -12.20
C ARG A 277 -17.37 -17.18 -11.95
N TYR A 278 -16.52 -17.14 -12.99
CA TYR A 278 -15.06 -17.22 -12.82
C TYR A 278 -14.48 -16.03 -12.06
N VAL A 279 -14.90 -14.81 -12.40
CA VAL A 279 -14.42 -13.58 -11.74
C VAL A 279 -14.78 -13.57 -10.24
N PHE A 280 -15.99 -14.04 -9.89
CA PHE A 280 -16.49 -14.03 -8.52
C PHE A 280 -16.40 -15.37 -7.80
N GLU A 281 -15.82 -16.41 -8.42
CA GLU A 281 -15.71 -17.77 -7.86
C GLU A 281 -15.07 -17.72 -6.46
N ASN A 282 -14.00 -16.94 -6.35
CA ASN A 282 -13.32 -16.73 -5.08
C ASN A 282 -14.02 -15.69 -4.20
N VAL A 283 -14.77 -14.74 -4.76
CA VAL A 283 -15.46 -13.72 -3.96
C VAL A 283 -16.53 -14.36 -3.07
N GLY A 284 -17.24 -15.38 -3.56
CA GLY A 284 -18.19 -16.14 -2.75
C GLY A 284 -17.57 -16.86 -1.54
N LEU A 285 -16.28 -17.24 -1.63
CA LEU A 285 -15.52 -17.83 -0.52
C LEU A 285 -14.95 -16.79 0.44
N ARG A 286 -14.96 -15.50 0.07
CA ARG A 286 -14.23 -14.42 0.76
C ARG A 286 -15.14 -13.35 1.36
N ILE A 287 -16.40 -13.26 0.92
CA ILE A 287 -17.42 -12.39 1.51
C ILE A 287 -17.85 -12.98 2.85
N ALA A 288 -17.66 -12.23 3.94
CA ALA A 288 -18.27 -12.39 5.26
C ALA A 288 -18.53 -13.84 5.76
N SER A 289 -17.72 -14.82 5.35
CA SER A 289 -17.75 -16.14 5.95
C SER A 289 -17.06 -16.03 7.30
N LEU A 290 -17.72 -16.57 8.32
CA LEU A 290 -17.17 -16.69 9.67
C LEU A 290 -16.46 -18.03 9.86
N ASP A 291 -16.26 -18.79 8.77
CA ASP A 291 -15.58 -20.06 8.84
C ASP A 291 -14.13 -19.85 9.29
N ARG A 292 -13.78 -20.55 10.37
CA ARG A 292 -12.44 -20.60 10.97
C ARG A 292 -11.92 -19.26 11.51
N VAL A 293 -12.78 -18.27 11.72
CA VAL A 293 -12.45 -17.00 12.37
C VAL A 293 -13.43 -16.72 13.52
N PRO A 294 -13.05 -15.97 14.56
CA PRO A 294 -13.98 -15.64 15.63
C PRO A 294 -15.19 -14.88 15.12
N PHE A 295 -16.33 -15.00 15.81
CA PHE A 295 -17.49 -14.15 15.52
C PHE A 295 -17.17 -12.67 15.84
N PRO A 296 -17.59 -11.69 15.02
CA PRO A 296 -17.33 -10.27 15.27
C PRO A 296 -17.82 -9.87 16.67
N MET A 297 -17.03 -9.06 17.40
CA MET A 297 -17.38 -8.60 18.76
C MET A 297 -17.54 -9.69 19.83
N SER A 298 -17.15 -10.94 19.54
CA SER A 298 -17.02 -11.99 20.57
C SER A 298 -15.81 -11.76 21.48
N LEU A 299 -15.76 -12.46 22.61
CA LEU A 299 -14.59 -12.46 23.50
C LEU A 299 -13.30 -12.82 22.73
N ASP A 300 -13.35 -13.83 21.86
CA ASP A 300 -12.17 -14.28 21.12
C ASP A 300 -11.76 -13.28 20.04
N PHE A 301 -12.71 -12.56 19.44
CA PHE A 301 -12.39 -11.39 18.61
C PHE A 301 -11.58 -10.37 19.41
N PHE A 302 -12.06 -9.97 20.60
CA PHE A 302 -11.34 -8.99 21.42
C PHE A 302 -9.97 -9.48 21.89
N LYS A 303 -9.82 -10.77 22.21
CA LYS A 303 -8.50 -11.36 22.52
C LYS A 303 -7.54 -11.22 21.34
N ILE A 304 -7.99 -11.52 20.12
CA ILE A 304 -7.16 -11.37 18.92
C ILE A 304 -6.79 -9.90 18.68
N ILE A 305 -7.74 -8.98 18.81
CA ILE A 305 -7.46 -7.54 18.64
C ILE A 305 -6.49 -7.04 19.71
N ALA A 306 -6.69 -7.41 20.99
CA ALA A 306 -5.79 -7.03 22.07
C ALA A 306 -4.37 -7.55 21.82
N PHE A 307 -4.23 -8.79 21.40
CA PHE A 307 -2.94 -9.37 21.01
C PHE A 307 -2.31 -8.59 19.85
N ARG A 308 -3.06 -8.31 18.77
CA ARG A 308 -2.57 -7.49 17.64
C ARG A 308 -2.14 -6.10 18.05
N MET A 309 -2.75 -5.51 19.08
CA MET A 309 -2.34 -4.20 19.59
C MET A 309 -1.00 -4.24 20.35
N THR A 310 -0.58 -5.40 20.86
CA THR A 310 0.76 -5.57 21.47
C THR A 310 1.88 -5.73 20.45
N GLU A 311 1.55 -6.03 19.20
CA GLU A 311 2.51 -6.19 18.12
C GLU A 311 3.23 -4.88 17.77
N ASN A 312 4.40 -5.02 17.14
CA ASN A 312 5.19 -3.88 16.69
C ASN A 312 4.45 -3.10 15.59
N ALA A 313 4.34 -1.79 15.77
CA ALA A 313 3.91 -0.83 14.76
C ALA A 313 5.11 -0.26 13.99
N PHE A 314 6.12 0.18 14.74
CA PHE A 314 7.40 0.67 14.22
C PHE A 314 8.52 -0.07 14.93
N ALA A 315 9.54 -0.49 14.20
CA ALA A 315 10.75 -1.01 14.82
C ALA A 315 11.95 -0.72 13.94
N PHE A 316 13.07 -0.49 14.60
CA PHE A 316 14.39 -0.58 14.00
C PHE A 316 15.17 -1.62 14.79
N GLU A 317 15.74 -2.60 14.08
CA GLU A 317 16.39 -3.76 14.70
C GLU A 317 17.38 -3.32 15.77
N ASP A 318 17.27 -3.95 16.95
CA ASP A 318 18.12 -3.77 18.14
C ASP A 318 18.21 -2.34 18.74
N ILE A 319 17.51 -1.35 18.16
CA ILE A 319 17.48 0.02 18.68
C ILE A 319 16.19 0.32 19.41
N PHE A 320 15.03 0.11 18.76
CA PHE A 320 13.74 0.42 19.38
C PHE A 320 12.59 -0.34 18.73
N SER A 321 11.52 -0.54 19.52
CA SER A 321 10.21 -0.98 19.04
C SER A 321 9.10 -0.17 19.70
N ILE A 322 8.06 0.14 18.93
CA ILE A 322 6.86 0.85 19.38
C ILE A 322 5.67 -0.03 19.03
N SER A 323 4.85 -0.39 20.01
CA SER A 323 3.65 -1.20 19.79
C SER A 323 2.52 -0.42 19.10
N ARG A 324 1.62 -1.14 18.44
CA ARG A 324 0.40 -0.57 17.84
C ARG A 324 -0.46 0.15 18.88
N PHE A 325 -0.61 -0.42 20.07
CA PHE A 325 -1.32 0.21 21.17
C PHE A 325 -0.75 1.61 21.49
N LEU A 326 0.57 1.71 21.64
CA LEU A 326 1.21 2.98 21.99
C LEU A 326 1.05 4.02 20.86
N VAL A 327 1.17 3.60 19.60
CA VAL A 327 0.92 4.46 18.43
C VAL A 327 -0.52 4.97 18.40
N VAL A 328 -1.50 4.10 18.62
CA VAL A 328 -2.93 4.47 18.68
C VAL A 328 -3.16 5.47 19.81
N LEU A 329 -2.70 5.15 21.02
CA LEU A 329 -2.85 6.00 22.20
C LEU A 329 -2.25 7.39 21.97
N LEU A 330 -0.99 7.46 21.52
CA LEU A 330 -0.32 8.73 21.26
C LEU A 330 -1.01 9.52 20.14
N THR A 331 -1.47 8.86 19.08
CA THR A 331 -2.20 9.52 17.98
C THR A 331 -3.52 10.11 18.48
N VAL A 332 -4.29 9.36 19.27
CA VAL A 332 -5.54 9.83 19.88
C VAL A 332 -5.27 11.03 20.78
N VAL A 333 -4.29 10.92 21.68
CA VAL A 333 -3.88 12.02 22.57
C VAL A 333 -3.50 13.26 21.75
N MET A 334 -2.61 13.12 20.75
CA MET A 334 -2.22 14.23 19.88
C MET A 334 -3.41 14.86 19.14
N CYS A 335 -4.40 14.05 18.74
CA CYS A 335 -5.61 14.57 18.10
C CYS A 335 -6.52 15.33 19.06
N LEU A 336 -6.75 14.80 20.27
CA LEU A 336 -7.62 15.39 21.28
C LEU A 336 -7.06 16.69 21.86
N PHE A 337 -5.75 16.76 22.07
CA PHE A 337 -5.08 17.96 22.58
C PHE A 337 -4.72 18.97 21.48
N SER A 338 -4.96 18.62 20.21
CA SER A 338 -4.79 19.55 19.10
C SER A 338 -5.92 20.58 19.09
N LYS A 339 -5.56 21.87 19.05
CA LYS A 339 -6.54 22.96 18.85
C LYS A 339 -7.11 22.99 17.42
N ASP A 340 -6.62 22.15 16.52
CA ASP A 340 -7.01 22.09 15.12
C ASP A 340 -8.23 21.16 14.94
N LYS A 341 -9.38 21.72 14.55
CA LYS A 341 -10.61 20.94 14.30
C LYS A 341 -10.40 19.82 13.26
N ARG A 342 -9.39 19.93 12.38
CA ARG A 342 -9.04 18.88 11.43
C ARG A 342 -8.52 17.62 12.10
N SER A 343 -7.91 17.72 13.27
CA SER A 343 -7.43 16.55 14.01
C SER A 343 -8.55 15.59 14.38
N PHE A 344 -9.75 16.10 14.70
CA PHE A 344 -10.92 15.26 14.94
C PHE A 344 -11.39 14.57 13.65
N LEU A 345 -11.44 15.28 12.52
CA LEU A 345 -11.78 14.69 11.22
C LEU A 345 -10.77 13.63 10.78
N ILE A 346 -9.47 13.85 11.05
CA ILE A 346 -8.42 12.86 10.83
C ILE A 346 -8.68 11.62 11.68
N LEU A 347 -9.03 11.78 12.96
CA LEU A 347 -9.34 10.65 13.84
C LEU A 347 -10.55 9.85 13.32
N LEU A 348 -11.63 10.52 12.92
CA LEU A 348 -12.78 9.86 12.29
C LEU A 348 -12.40 9.13 10.99
N TRP A 349 -11.55 9.76 10.17
CA TRP A 349 -11.04 9.14 8.95
C TRP A 349 -10.19 7.90 9.25
N ILE A 350 -9.31 7.94 10.26
CA ILE A 350 -8.51 6.78 10.68
C ILE A 350 -9.44 5.64 11.08
N LEU A 351 -10.42 5.91 11.95
CA LEU A 351 -11.36 4.89 12.45
C LEU A 351 -12.18 4.29 11.31
N ALA A 352 -12.74 5.13 10.43
CA ALA A 352 -13.52 4.66 9.28
C ALA A 352 -12.68 3.84 8.31
N THR A 353 -11.46 4.30 7.99
CA THR A 353 -10.58 3.67 7.00
C THR A 353 -10.03 2.35 7.53
N TYR A 354 -9.48 2.34 8.74
CA TYR A 354 -8.95 1.13 9.40
C TYR A 354 -10.07 0.12 9.69
N GLY A 355 -11.20 0.60 10.23
CA GLY A 355 -12.36 -0.22 10.56
C GLY A 355 -13.10 -0.79 9.34
N SER A 356 -12.99 -0.17 8.17
CA SER A 356 -13.71 -0.62 6.97
C SER A 356 -13.43 -2.08 6.61
N TRP A 357 -12.19 -2.55 6.81
CA TRP A 357 -11.82 -3.93 6.49
C TRP A 357 -12.32 -4.95 7.51
N TYR A 358 -12.56 -4.54 8.75
CA TYR A 358 -13.25 -5.36 9.74
C TYR A 358 -14.75 -5.50 9.47
N VAL A 359 -15.30 -4.68 8.58
CA VAL A 359 -16.71 -4.78 8.13
C VAL A 359 -16.80 -5.53 6.81
N PHE A 360 -16.04 -5.11 5.79
CA PHE A 360 -16.19 -5.60 4.42
C PHE A 360 -15.23 -6.74 4.04
N GLY A 361 -14.14 -6.93 4.79
CA GLY A 361 -13.12 -7.95 4.55
C GLY A 361 -12.83 -8.82 5.78
N TYR A 362 -13.83 -8.99 6.67
CA TYR A 362 -13.65 -9.53 8.03
C TYR A 362 -12.86 -10.85 8.07
N GLN A 363 -13.25 -11.83 7.25
CA GLN A 363 -12.58 -13.12 7.22
C GLN A 363 -11.09 -12.99 6.86
N HIS A 364 -10.77 -12.14 5.87
CA HIS A 364 -9.40 -11.96 5.37
C HIS A 364 -8.53 -11.24 6.39
N ILE A 365 -9.05 -10.17 7.02
CA ILE A 365 -8.29 -9.46 8.04
C ILE A 365 -8.09 -10.31 9.29
N MET A 366 -9.04 -11.18 9.64
CA MET A 366 -8.91 -12.07 10.79
C MET A 366 -7.97 -13.25 10.52
N GLN A 367 -7.91 -13.75 9.28
CA GLN A 367 -6.97 -14.80 8.87
C GLN A 367 -5.54 -14.30 8.65
N HIS A 368 -5.36 -13.13 8.03
CA HIS A 368 -4.04 -12.64 7.59
C HIS A 368 -3.55 -11.45 8.44
N TYR A 369 -2.65 -11.71 9.40
CA TYR A 369 -2.07 -10.70 10.29
C TYR A 369 -1.33 -9.59 9.56
N LYS A 370 -0.69 -9.90 8.42
CA LYS A 370 0.01 -8.90 7.60
C LYS A 370 -0.94 -7.83 7.05
N TYR A 371 -2.20 -8.19 6.71
CA TYR A 371 -3.17 -7.24 6.17
C TYR A 371 -3.52 -6.15 7.17
N ASP A 372 -3.69 -6.55 8.42
CA ASP A 372 -3.89 -5.62 9.53
C ASP A 372 -2.67 -4.71 9.73
N ALA A 373 -1.44 -5.24 9.66
CA ALA A 373 -0.21 -4.43 9.73
C ALA A 373 -0.15 -3.35 8.64
N MET A 374 -0.59 -3.70 7.43
CA MET A 374 -0.61 -2.76 6.31
C MET A 374 -1.68 -1.68 6.47
N LEU A 375 -2.91 -2.07 6.84
CA LEU A 375 -3.98 -1.12 7.15
C LEU A 375 -3.58 -0.17 8.27
N PHE A 376 -2.95 -0.71 9.31
CA PHE A 376 -2.43 0.07 10.41
C PHE A 376 -1.42 1.11 9.92
N SER A 377 -0.46 0.70 9.08
CA SER A 377 0.56 1.59 8.52
C SER A 377 -0.05 2.67 7.63
N ALA A 378 -1.06 2.32 6.83
CA ALA A 378 -1.78 3.25 5.95
C ALA A 378 -2.65 4.27 6.68
N THR A 379 -3.01 4.01 7.94
CA THR A 379 -3.96 4.81 8.72
C THR A 379 -3.30 5.39 9.97
N TRP A 380 -3.26 4.63 11.05
CA TRP A 380 -2.66 5.00 12.33
C TRP A 380 -1.19 5.38 12.20
N GLY A 381 -0.38 4.54 11.53
CA GLY A 381 1.05 4.78 11.34
C GLY A 381 1.31 6.09 10.57
N LEU A 382 0.63 6.26 9.43
CA LEU A 382 0.75 7.47 8.61
C LEU A 382 0.44 8.75 9.38
N MET A 383 -0.65 8.76 10.14
CA MET A 383 -1.07 9.93 10.91
C MET A 383 -0.23 10.15 12.16
N PHE A 384 0.20 9.09 12.85
CA PHE A 384 1.16 9.17 13.94
C PHE A 384 2.44 9.88 13.48
N THR A 385 3.03 9.42 12.38
CA THR A 385 4.24 10.03 11.83
C THR A 385 4.02 11.48 11.45
N PHE A 386 2.89 11.82 10.83
CA PHE A 386 2.53 13.21 10.55
C PHE A 386 2.48 14.06 11.83
N PHE A 387 1.77 13.62 12.88
CA PHE A 387 1.61 14.40 14.11
C PHE A 387 2.91 14.55 14.90
N VAL A 388 3.72 13.49 14.99
CA VAL A 388 5.06 13.55 15.61
C VAL A 388 5.94 14.58 14.90
N CYS A 389 6.02 14.51 13.57
CA CYS A 389 6.85 15.44 12.82
C CYS A 389 6.31 16.88 12.87
N LYS A 390 4.99 17.07 12.86
CA LYS A 390 4.36 18.38 13.07
C LYS A 390 4.72 18.95 14.45
N TRP A 391 4.72 18.12 15.49
CA TRP A 391 5.14 18.51 16.83
C TRP A 391 6.61 18.93 16.86
N VAL A 392 7.53 18.15 16.26
CA VAL A 392 8.96 18.51 16.16
C VAL A 392 9.17 19.85 15.46
N VAL A 393 8.45 20.12 14.35
CA VAL A 393 8.50 21.42 13.65
C VAL A 393 8.03 22.56 14.56
N SER A 394 7.00 22.34 15.36
CA SER A 394 6.51 23.36 16.29
C SER A 394 7.51 23.68 17.41
N GLN A 395 8.20 22.68 17.96
CA GLN A 395 9.19 22.87 19.01
C GLN A 395 10.44 23.58 18.50
N THR A 396 10.95 23.17 17.33
CA THR A 396 12.11 23.81 16.68
C THR A 396 11.83 25.29 16.37
N SER A 397 10.64 25.60 15.86
CA SER A 397 10.20 26.98 15.61
C SER A 397 10.04 27.82 16.89
N ARG A 398 9.72 27.18 18.04
CA ARG A 398 9.64 27.85 19.34
C ARG A 398 11.03 28.12 19.91
N ALA A 399 11.92 27.15 19.87
CA ALA A 399 13.30 27.29 20.32
C ALA A 399 14.04 28.40 19.55
N GLY A 400 13.89 28.44 18.22
CA GLY A 400 14.47 29.50 17.40
C GLY A 400 13.94 30.91 17.69
N ARG A 401 12.71 31.04 18.20
CA ARG A 401 12.18 32.35 18.64
C ARG A 401 12.76 32.79 19.97
N ILE A 402 12.96 31.84 20.90
CA ILE A 402 13.55 32.12 22.22
C ILE A 402 15.03 32.51 22.09
N LEU A 403 15.78 31.87 21.19
CA LEU A 403 17.20 32.18 20.97
C LEU A 403 17.45 33.51 20.23
N ASN A 404 16.41 34.07 19.60
CA ASN A 404 16.48 35.36 18.89
C ASN A 404 15.85 36.52 19.70
N GLN A 405 15.40 36.24 20.93
CA GLN A 405 15.01 37.22 21.94
C GLN A 405 16.15 37.37 22.94
#